data_AF-A0A842M9R2-F1
#
_entry.id   AF-A0A842M9R2-F1
#
_cell.length_a   1.000
_cell.length_b   1.000
_cell.length_c   1.000
_cell.angle_alpha   90.00
_cell.angle_beta   90.00
_cell.angle_gamma   90.00
#
_symmetry.space_group_name_H-M   'P 1'
#
loop_
_entity.id
_entity.type
_entity.pdbx_description
1 polymer ?
#
loop_
_entity_poly.entity_id
_entity_poly.type
_entity_poly.pdbx_seq_one_letter_code
_entity_poly.pdbx_strand_id
1 'polypeptide(L)'
;MPRKYNLDQLILRLLENGDLSRREIAENIRKVLGRPVSDKSINEALMKLLRDDNIQVIDYDIGVYDGVERIQSIKADGIVFTLVKKDPFEISMLFKKMESDDAREAERAFKKLKRFFMAKMTLLGMRDYTLFSRIMHEIFLMNPQSRDKIIQKLSWALSDEKDSLEEFREIVHYFRMRRVG
;
A
#
# COMPACT_ATOMS: atom_id res chain seq x y z
N MET A 1 4.55 -29.65 -0.60
CA MET A 1 3.46 -29.10 -1.45
C MET A 1 3.85 -27.70 -1.87
N PRO A 2 3.83 -27.30 -3.16
CA PRO A 2 4.17 -25.95 -3.52
C PRO A 2 3.01 -25.03 -3.07
N ARG A 3 3.33 -24.03 -2.23
CA ARG A 3 2.39 -22.99 -1.82
C ARG A 3 1.81 -22.36 -3.09
N LYS A 4 0.49 -22.21 -3.15
CA LYS A 4 -0.23 -21.43 -4.15
C LYS A 4 0.33 -20.00 -4.06
N TYR A 5 1.38 -19.67 -4.81
CA TYR A 5 1.92 -18.30 -4.81
C TYR A 5 0.79 -17.40 -5.30
N ASN A 6 0.34 -16.50 -4.44
CA ASN A 6 -0.60 -15.46 -4.82
C ASN A 6 0.14 -14.53 -5.80
N LEU A 7 -0.39 -14.35 -7.02
CA LEU A 7 0.21 -13.49 -8.04
C LEU A 7 0.51 -12.09 -7.49
N ASP A 8 -0.38 -11.57 -6.64
CA ASP A 8 -0.20 -10.30 -5.94
C ASP A 8 1.16 -10.22 -5.22
N GLN A 9 1.49 -11.25 -4.43
CA GLN A 9 2.71 -11.30 -3.63
C GLN A 9 3.96 -11.46 -4.49
N LEU A 10 3.84 -12.17 -5.62
CA LEU A 10 4.95 -12.31 -6.55
C LEU A 10 5.25 -11.00 -7.26
N ILE A 11 4.21 -10.27 -7.70
CA ILE A 11 4.36 -8.94 -8.31
C ILE A 11 5.05 -7.97 -7.35
N LEU A 12 4.59 -7.93 -6.09
CA LEU A 12 5.19 -7.04 -5.08
C LEU A 12 6.69 -7.34 -4.90
N ARG A 13 7.08 -8.61 -4.80
CA ARG A 13 8.50 -9.01 -4.69
C ARG A 13 9.33 -8.67 -5.93
N LEU A 14 8.74 -8.75 -7.12
CA LEU A 14 9.46 -8.36 -8.34
C LEU A 14 9.77 -6.86 -8.30
N LEU A 15 8.80 -6.05 -7.89
CA LEU A 15 8.92 -4.60 -7.80
C LEU A 15 9.78 -4.10 -6.61
N GLU A 16 10.11 -4.97 -5.66
CA GLU A 16 11.11 -4.66 -4.62
C GLU A 16 12.51 -4.42 -5.22
N ASN A 17 12.80 -4.97 -6.40
CA ASN A 17 14.09 -4.84 -7.08
C ASN A 17 14.17 -3.66 -8.05
N GLY A 18 13.09 -2.90 -8.21
CA GLY A 18 13.00 -1.76 -9.11
C GLY A 18 11.72 -1.76 -9.94
N ASP A 19 11.61 -0.74 -10.79
CA ASP A 19 10.45 -0.50 -11.62
C ASP A 19 10.43 -1.49 -12.80
N LEU A 20 9.25 -1.99 -13.15
CA LEU A 20 9.12 -2.98 -14.21
C LEU A 20 7.92 -2.67 -15.10
N SER A 21 8.12 -2.81 -16.42
CA SER A 21 7.03 -2.82 -17.38
C SER A 21 6.10 -4.02 -17.16
N ARG A 22 4.85 -3.91 -17.60
CA ARG A 22 3.89 -5.02 -17.60
C ARG A 22 4.46 -6.25 -18.31
N ARG A 23 5.18 -6.04 -19.42
CA ARG A 23 5.87 -7.10 -20.17
C ARG A 23 6.88 -7.84 -19.28
N GLU A 24 7.78 -7.10 -18.63
CA GLU A 24 8.81 -7.68 -17.76
C GLU A 24 8.20 -8.41 -16.55
N ILE A 25 7.14 -7.85 -15.95
CA ILE A 25 6.40 -8.52 -14.86
C ILE A 25 5.86 -9.87 -15.35
N ALA A 26 5.21 -9.90 -16.51
CA ALA A 26 4.63 -11.13 -17.06
C ALA A 26 5.69 -12.19 -17.38
N GLU A 27 6.82 -11.78 -17.97
CA GLU A 27 7.94 -12.66 -18.26
C GLU A 27 8.55 -13.25 -16.98
N ASN A 28 8.81 -12.40 -15.98
CA ASN A 28 9.39 -12.84 -14.71
C ASN A 28 8.45 -13.78 -13.94
N ILE A 29 7.15 -13.51 -13.91
CA ILE A 29 6.16 -14.39 -13.27
C ILE A 29 6.18 -15.78 -13.92
N ARG A 30 6.17 -15.85 -15.25
CA ARG A 30 6.18 -17.12 -15.98
C ARG A 30 7.48 -17.90 -15.75
N LYS A 31 8.61 -17.20 -15.73
CA LYS A 31 9.93 -17.78 -15.41
C LYS A 31 9.93 -18.37 -13.99
N VAL A 32 9.50 -17.61 -12.98
CA VAL A 32 9.50 -18.04 -11.57
C VAL A 32 8.55 -19.21 -11.33
N LEU A 33 7.37 -19.21 -11.95
CA LEU A 33 6.37 -20.25 -11.69
C LEU A 33 6.59 -21.52 -12.54
N GLY A 34 7.45 -21.47 -13.56
CA GLY A 34 7.73 -22.61 -14.45
C GLY A 34 6.50 -23.14 -15.20
N ARG A 35 5.44 -22.32 -15.32
CA ARG A 35 4.17 -22.69 -15.95
C ARG A 35 3.52 -21.51 -16.65
N PRO A 36 2.68 -21.74 -17.67
CA PRO A 36 1.95 -20.66 -18.32
C PRO A 36 0.99 -19.98 -17.34
N VAL A 37 1.00 -18.65 -17.35
CA VAL A 37 0.03 -17.79 -16.65
C VAL A 37 -0.55 -16.83 -17.68
N SER A 38 -1.88 -16.74 -17.68
CA SER A 38 -2.61 -15.90 -18.63
C SER A 38 -2.39 -14.42 -18.34
N ASP A 39 -2.34 -13.64 -19.41
CA ASP A 39 -2.33 -12.17 -19.38
C ASP A 39 -3.48 -11.59 -18.55
N LYS A 40 -4.66 -12.20 -18.65
CA LYS A 40 -5.84 -11.81 -17.88
C LYS A 40 -5.59 -11.90 -16.37
N SER A 41 -5.05 -13.02 -15.90
CA SER A 41 -4.78 -13.23 -14.47
C SER A 41 -3.73 -12.25 -13.93
N ILE A 42 -2.72 -11.92 -14.74
CA ILE A 42 -1.70 -10.92 -14.38
C ILE A 42 -2.34 -9.52 -14.31
N ASN A 43 -3.16 -9.16 -15.29
CA ASN A 43 -3.84 -7.86 -15.32
C ASN A 43 -4.83 -7.71 -14.16
N GLU A 44 -5.56 -8.76 -13.78
CA GLU A 44 -6.44 -8.76 -12.60
C GLU A 44 -5.65 -8.50 -11.32
N ALA A 45 -4.49 -9.14 -11.15
CA ALA A 45 -3.62 -8.92 -10.01
C ALA A 45 -3.05 -7.49 -9.98
N LEU A 46 -2.56 -6.97 -11.12
CA LEU A 46 -2.10 -5.58 -11.24
C LEU A 46 -3.22 -4.58 -10.91
N MET A 47 -4.41 -4.77 -11.46
CA MET A 47 -5.57 -3.90 -11.20
C MET A 47 -6.01 -3.94 -9.74
N LYS A 48 -5.88 -5.09 -9.08
CA LYS A 48 -6.11 -5.21 -7.64
C LYS A 48 -5.07 -4.42 -6.86
N LEU A 49 -3.78 -4.61 -7.16
CA LEU A 49 -2.69 -3.92 -6.47
C LEU A 49 -2.73 -2.40 -6.66
N LEU A 50 -3.10 -1.91 -7.85
CA LEU A 50 -3.33 -0.48 -8.11
C LEU A 50 -4.47 0.07 -7.25
N ARG A 51 -5.61 -0.64 -7.23
CA ARG A 51 -6.79 -0.24 -6.45
C ARG A 51 -6.52 -0.20 -4.94
N ASP A 52 -5.64 -1.09 -4.49
CA ASP A 52 -5.24 -1.21 -3.10
C ASP A 52 -4.09 -0.25 -2.71
N ASP A 53 -3.67 0.64 -3.63
CA ASP A 53 -2.55 1.59 -3.46
C ASP A 53 -1.21 0.89 -3.11
N ASN A 54 -1.00 -0.35 -3.56
CA ASN A 54 0.26 -1.06 -3.33
C ASN A 54 1.30 -0.79 -4.43
N ILE A 55 0.82 -0.53 -5.64
CA ILE A 55 1.64 -0.18 -6.80
C ILE A 55 1.06 1.04 -7.50
N GLN A 56 1.87 1.72 -8.30
CA GLN A 56 1.44 2.85 -9.13
C GLN A 56 2.10 2.77 -10.51
N VAL A 57 1.51 3.47 -11.49
CA VAL A 57 2.10 3.66 -12.82
C VAL A 57 2.98 4.90 -12.77
N ILE A 58 4.23 4.78 -13.22
CA ILE A 58 5.19 5.89 -13.21
C ILE A 58 5.68 6.30 -14.59
N ASP A 59 5.64 5.38 -15.55
CA ASP A 59 6.22 5.62 -16.87
C ASP A 59 5.64 4.64 -17.91
N TYR A 60 6.16 4.72 -19.14
CA TYR A 60 5.82 3.86 -20.24
C TYR A 60 7.08 3.44 -21.02
N ASP A 61 7.35 2.12 -21.09
CA ASP A 61 8.39 1.52 -21.91
C ASP A 61 8.01 1.58 -23.40
N ILE A 62 8.62 2.52 -24.13
CA ILE A 62 8.42 2.68 -25.58
C ILE A 62 9.02 1.51 -26.38
N GLY A 63 9.97 0.76 -25.82
CA GLY A 63 10.62 -0.38 -26.47
C GLY A 63 9.65 -1.52 -26.84
N VAL A 64 8.42 -1.50 -26.34
CA VAL A 64 7.34 -2.39 -26.83
C VAL A 64 6.91 -2.14 -28.29
N TYR A 65 7.45 -1.09 -28.90
CA TYR A 65 7.27 -0.73 -30.30
C TYR A 65 8.54 -0.84 -31.15
N ASP A 66 9.61 -1.48 -30.65
CA ASP A 66 10.81 -1.68 -31.45
C ASP A 66 10.48 -2.38 -32.78
N GLY A 67 10.93 -1.77 -33.89
CA GLY A 67 10.62 -2.23 -35.25
C GLY A 67 9.23 -1.85 -35.78
N VAL A 68 8.45 -1.03 -35.07
CA VAL A 68 7.13 -0.53 -35.51
C VAL A 68 7.26 0.89 -36.06
N GLU A 69 7.05 1.06 -37.36
CA GLU A 69 7.18 2.37 -38.04
C GLU A 69 6.10 3.38 -37.64
N ARG A 70 4.87 2.90 -37.32
CA ARG A 70 3.74 3.76 -36.97
C ARG A 70 2.92 3.18 -35.83
N ILE A 71 2.90 3.88 -34.70
CA ILE A 71 2.12 3.51 -33.52
C ILE A 71 0.67 3.99 -33.68
N GLN A 72 -0.29 3.06 -33.64
CA GLN A 72 -1.73 3.36 -33.75
C GLN A 72 -2.49 3.32 -32.42
N SER A 73 -1.94 2.64 -31.41
CA SER A 73 -2.56 2.49 -30.09
C SER A 73 -1.52 2.21 -29.01
N ILE A 74 -1.84 2.60 -27.77
CA ILE A 74 -1.03 2.33 -26.58
C ILE A 74 -1.15 0.83 -26.23
N LYS A 75 -0.02 0.15 -26.03
CA LYS A 75 0.03 -1.26 -25.61
C LYS A 75 0.11 -1.33 -24.08
N ALA A 76 -0.71 -2.20 -23.48
CA ALA A 76 -0.66 -2.42 -22.03
C ALA A 76 0.72 -2.93 -21.56
N ASP A 77 1.46 -3.62 -22.44
CA ASP A 77 2.81 -4.14 -22.18
C ASP A 77 3.83 -3.06 -21.80
N GLY A 78 3.65 -1.84 -22.30
CA GLY A 78 4.57 -0.75 -22.02
C GLY A 78 4.35 -0.07 -20.67
N ILE A 79 3.24 -0.31 -19.98
CA ILE A 79 2.95 0.38 -18.71
C ILE A 79 3.99 -0.03 -17.65
N VAL A 80 4.71 0.94 -17.09
CA VAL A 80 5.73 0.71 -16.04
C VAL A 80 5.13 0.93 -14.67
N PHE A 81 5.32 -0.07 -13.80
CA PHE A 81 4.84 -0.07 -12.43
C PHE A 81 5.99 0.07 -11.44
N THR A 82 5.71 0.71 -10.31
CA THR A 82 6.57 0.74 -9.12
C THR A 82 5.75 0.46 -7.86
N LEU A 83 6.42 0.16 -6.75
CA LEU A 83 5.80 0.10 -5.42
C LEU A 83 5.41 1.50 -4.95
N VAL A 84 4.22 1.65 -4.37
CA VAL A 84 3.88 2.88 -3.64
C VAL A 84 4.64 2.87 -2.32
N LYS A 85 5.64 3.74 -2.21
CA LYS A 85 6.27 4.06 -0.93
C LYS A 85 5.35 4.97 -0.14
N LYS A 86 4.95 4.53 1.04
CA LYS A 86 4.15 5.33 1.96
C LYS A 86 5.09 6.27 2.69
N ASP A 87 4.94 7.54 2.40
CA ASP A 87 5.68 8.63 3.04
C ASP A 87 4.93 9.15 4.29
N PRO A 88 5.63 9.47 5.41
CA PRO A 88 4.99 9.98 6.61
C PRO A 88 4.21 11.29 6.41
N PHE A 89 4.69 12.19 5.56
CA PHE A 89 4.00 13.44 5.26
C PHE A 89 2.69 13.17 4.50
N GLU A 90 2.69 12.30 3.49
CA GLU A 90 1.46 11.90 2.80
C GLU A 90 0.44 11.25 3.74
N ILE A 91 0.90 10.40 4.65
CA ILE A 91 0.04 9.80 5.68
C ILE A 91 -0.51 10.89 6.61
N SER A 92 0.30 11.86 7.03
CA SER A 92 -0.16 12.97 7.87
C SER A 92 -1.26 13.79 7.18
N MET A 93 -1.19 13.93 5.85
CA MET A 93 -2.22 14.59 5.06
C MET A 93 -3.53 13.79 5.04
N LEU A 94 -3.49 12.45 5.11
CA LEU A 94 -4.71 11.65 5.27
C LEU A 94 -5.40 11.92 6.62
N PHE A 95 -4.64 12.11 7.70
CA PHE A 95 -5.22 12.49 8.99
C PHE A 95 -5.94 13.84 8.92
N LYS A 96 -5.33 14.84 8.26
CA LYS A 96 -5.98 16.15 8.04
C LYS A 96 -7.25 16.03 7.21
N LYS A 97 -7.23 15.20 6.16
CA LYS A 97 -8.40 14.95 5.30
C LYS A 97 -9.56 14.27 6.04
N MET A 98 -9.28 13.55 7.13
CA MET A 98 -10.36 13.00 7.97
C MET A 98 -11.16 14.08 8.70
N GLU A 99 -10.59 15.27 8.89
CA GLU A 99 -11.25 16.43 9.50
C GLU A 99 -11.92 17.33 8.44
N SER A 100 -11.94 16.92 7.17
CA SER A 100 -12.58 17.65 6.07
C SER A 100 -14.10 17.69 6.25
N ASP A 101 -14.71 18.83 5.90
CA ASP A 101 -16.18 18.97 5.84
C ASP A 101 -16.79 18.14 4.69
N ASP A 102 -15.99 17.72 3.70
CA ASP A 102 -16.43 16.75 2.70
C ASP A 102 -16.44 15.33 3.30
N ALA A 103 -17.63 14.86 3.67
CA ALA A 103 -17.85 13.52 4.21
C ALA A 103 -17.27 12.40 3.32
N ARG A 104 -17.28 12.56 1.99
CA ARG A 104 -16.70 11.56 1.06
C ARG A 104 -15.18 11.59 1.08
N GLU A 105 -14.57 12.75 1.27
CA GLU A 105 -13.12 12.87 1.45
C GLU A 105 -12.69 12.24 2.78
N ALA A 106 -13.38 12.61 3.87
CA ALA A 106 -13.11 12.09 5.19
C ALA A 106 -13.25 10.56 5.26
N GLU A 107 -14.32 10.01 4.66
CA GLU A 107 -14.53 8.55 4.60
C GLU A 107 -13.43 7.84 3.80
N ARG A 108 -13.00 8.42 2.66
CA ARG A 108 -11.91 7.87 1.85
C ARG A 108 -10.58 7.87 2.62
N ALA A 109 -10.27 8.96 3.32
CA ALA A 109 -9.08 9.07 4.14
C ALA A 109 -9.09 8.05 5.30
N PHE A 110 -10.21 7.93 6.01
CA PHE A 110 -10.39 6.95 7.09
C PHE A 110 -10.17 5.52 6.57
N LYS A 111 -10.79 5.16 5.44
CA LYS A 111 -10.63 3.82 4.85
C LYS A 111 -9.17 3.55 4.45
N LYS A 112 -8.47 4.54 3.87
CA LYS A 112 -7.07 4.40 3.46
C LYS A 112 -6.14 4.21 4.67
N LEU A 113 -6.28 5.04 5.71
CA LEU A 113 -5.55 4.88 6.97
C LEU A 113 -5.84 3.54 7.65
N LYS A 114 -7.10 3.10 7.65
CA LYS A 114 -7.48 1.78 8.18
C LYS A 114 -6.73 0.66 7.46
N ARG A 115 -6.63 0.71 6.13
CA ARG A 115 -5.86 -0.29 5.35
C ARG A 115 -4.40 -0.33 5.76
N PHE A 116 -3.74 0.83 5.87
CA PHE A 116 -2.33 0.91 6.30
C PHE A 116 -2.13 0.33 7.69
N PHE A 117 -3.02 0.68 8.62
CA PHE A 117 -3.00 0.15 9.97
C PHE A 117 -3.16 -1.38 10.00
N MET A 118 -4.11 -1.92 9.23
CA MET A 118 -4.31 -3.36 9.16
C MET A 118 -3.13 -4.11 8.53
N ALA A 119 -2.46 -3.50 7.56
CA ALA A 119 -1.26 -4.08 6.96
C ALA A 119 -0.16 -4.23 8.03
N LYS A 120 0.12 -3.19 8.81
CA LYS A 120 1.09 -3.25 9.92
C LYS A 120 0.69 -4.24 11.02
N MET A 121 -0.60 -4.29 11.39
CA MET A 121 -1.12 -5.32 12.32
C MET A 121 -0.88 -6.74 11.83
N THR A 122 -1.08 -6.98 10.53
CA THR A 122 -0.84 -8.29 9.90
C THR A 122 0.63 -8.68 9.96
N LEU A 123 1.54 -7.73 9.71
CA LEU A 123 2.99 -7.95 9.84
C LEU A 123 3.39 -8.33 11.27
N LEU A 124 2.73 -7.75 12.28
CA LEU A 124 2.93 -8.10 13.69
C LEU A 124 2.15 -9.35 14.14
N GLY A 125 1.42 -10.02 13.24
CA GLY A 125 0.60 -11.19 13.59
C GLY A 125 -0.60 -10.87 14.50
N MET A 126 -1.00 -9.61 14.61
CA MET A 126 -2.09 -9.17 15.47
C MET A 126 -3.45 -9.23 14.76
N ARG A 127 -4.48 -9.75 15.43
CA ARG A 127 -5.85 -9.87 14.90
C ARG A 127 -6.86 -9.13 15.78
N ASP A 128 -6.80 -7.80 15.75
CA ASP A 128 -7.81 -6.94 16.38
C ASP A 128 -8.32 -5.92 15.35
N TYR A 129 -9.45 -6.23 14.74
CA TYR A 129 -10.02 -5.42 13.66
C TYR A 129 -10.71 -4.14 14.14
N THR A 130 -10.90 -4.00 15.45
CA THR A 130 -11.58 -2.87 16.09
C THR A 130 -10.60 -1.81 16.60
N LEU A 131 -9.34 -2.21 16.83
CA LEU A 131 -8.29 -1.36 17.40
C LEU A 131 -8.12 -0.03 16.66
N PHE A 132 -8.14 -0.06 15.32
CA PHE A 132 -8.01 1.15 14.52
C PHE A 132 -9.07 2.18 14.89
N SER A 133 -10.35 1.83 14.81
CA SER A 133 -11.45 2.75 15.12
C SER A 133 -11.37 3.30 16.54
N ARG A 134 -10.96 2.46 17.50
CA ARG A 134 -10.76 2.88 18.90
C ARG A 134 -9.63 3.90 19.04
N ILE A 135 -8.45 3.60 18.50
CA ILE A 135 -7.29 4.51 18.54
C ILE A 135 -7.64 5.84 17.88
N MET A 136 -8.28 5.82 16.71
CA MET A 136 -8.69 7.06 16.03
C MET A 136 -9.63 7.89 16.90
N HIS A 137 -10.65 7.26 17.50
CA HIS A 137 -11.57 7.96 18.40
C HIS A 137 -10.84 8.60 19.59
N GLU A 138 -9.93 7.87 20.24
CA GLU A 138 -9.13 8.41 21.34
C GLU A 138 -8.24 9.59 20.91
N ILE A 139 -7.59 9.50 19.74
CA ILE A 139 -6.75 10.56 19.18
C ILE A 139 -7.55 11.85 18.95
N PHE A 140 -8.75 11.74 18.37
CA PHE A 140 -9.58 12.92 18.08
C PHE A 140 -10.26 13.53 19.30
N LEU A 141 -10.28 12.84 20.44
CA LEU A 141 -10.70 13.42 21.72
C LEU A 141 -9.58 14.16 22.46
N MET A 142 -8.33 14.08 22.01
CA MET A 142 -7.21 14.76 22.66
C MET A 142 -7.20 16.25 22.35
N ASN A 143 -6.51 17.03 23.21
CA ASN A 143 -6.20 18.42 22.88
C ASN A 143 -5.34 18.49 21.60
N PRO A 144 -5.42 19.60 20.81
CA PRO A 144 -4.76 19.70 19.51
C PRO A 144 -3.26 19.40 19.54
N GLN A 145 -2.54 19.90 20.55
CA GLN A 145 -1.10 19.75 20.66
C GLN A 145 -0.67 18.29 20.88
N SER A 146 -1.44 17.54 21.69
CA SER A 146 -1.20 16.12 21.94
C SER A 146 -1.62 15.26 20.75
N ARG A 147 -2.74 15.63 20.12
CA ARG A 147 -3.24 15.01 18.90
C ARG A 147 -2.22 15.08 17.78
N ASP A 148 -1.67 16.27 17.50
CA ASP A 148 -0.71 16.49 16.42
C ASP A 148 0.57 15.66 16.62
N LYS A 149 1.08 15.60 17.86
CA LYS A 149 2.25 14.78 18.21
C LYS A 149 2.00 13.29 17.96
N ILE A 150 0.84 12.78 18.36
CA ILE A 150 0.50 11.36 18.13
C ILE A 150 0.24 11.09 16.65
N ILE A 151 -0.39 12.01 15.91
CA ILE A 151 -0.58 11.88 14.47
C ILE A 151 0.77 11.81 13.75
N GLN A 152 1.74 12.65 14.12
CA GLN A 152 3.09 12.59 13.54
C GLN A 152 3.75 11.23 13.77
N LYS A 153 3.73 10.73 15.01
CA LYS A 153 4.26 9.40 15.35
C LYS A 153 3.55 8.28 14.60
N LEU A 154 2.22 8.33 14.56
CA LEU A 154 1.42 7.31 13.86
C LEU A 154 1.63 7.38 12.35
N SER A 155 1.87 8.57 11.80
CA SER A 155 2.22 8.74 10.38
C SER A 155 3.56 8.11 10.05
N TRP A 156 4.57 8.27 10.91
CA TRP A 156 5.84 7.55 10.79
C TRP A 156 5.67 6.03 10.95
N ALA A 157 4.90 5.59 11.94
CA ALA A 157 4.67 4.18 12.19
C ALA A 157 3.93 3.46 11.04
N LEU A 158 3.06 4.18 10.33
CA LEU A 158 2.30 3.66 9.19
C LEU A 158 3.05 3.76 7.85
N SER A 159 4.18 4.46 7.80
CA SER A 159 4.99 4.65 6.59
C SER A 159 5.84 3.41 6.27
N ASP A 160 6.58 3.48 5.17
CA ASP A 160 7.58 2.47 4.80
C ASP A 160 9.00 2.86 5.29
N GLU A 161 9.12 3.81 6.22
CA GLU A 161 10.38 4.24 6.83
C GLU A 161 11.04 3.11 7.65
N LYS A 162 12.36 3.24 7.83
CA LYS A 162 13.12 2.35 8.72
C LYS A 162 12.55 2.42 10.14
N ASP A 163 12.49 1.27 10.81
CA ASP A 163 12.02 1.12 12.19
C ASP A 163 10.53 1.47 12.41
N SER A 164 9.79 1.83 11.36
CA SER A 164 8.34 2.15 11.42
C SER A 164 7.50 1.02 12.03
N LEU A 165 7.88 -0.24 11.82
CA LEU A 165 7.17 -1.40 12.39
C LEU A 165 7.33 -1.50 13.93
N GLU A 166 8.49 -1.10 14.46
CA GLU A 166 8.71 -1.07 15.92
C GLU A 166 7.94 0.09 16.55
N GLU A 167 8.02 1.29 15.97
CA GLU A 167 7.22 2.45 16.42
C GLU A 167 5.72 2.12 16.40
N PHE A 168 5.24 1.41 15.37
CA PHE A 168 3.86 0.95 15.29
C PHE A 168 3.49 0.03 16.46
N ARG A 169 4.37 -0.91 16.81
CA ARG A 169 4.17 -1.81 17.95
C ARG A 169 4.06 -1.03 19.27
N GLU A 170 4.94 -0.06 19.48
CA GLU A 170 4.93 0.78 20.69
C GLU A 170 3.64 1.59 20.82
N ILE A 171 3.19 2.24 19.73
CA ILE A 171 1.93 2.99 19.72
C ILE A 171 0.75 2.06 20.02
N VAL A 172 0.68 0.90 19.38
CA VAL A 172 -0.37 -0.10 19.65
C VAL A 172 -0.35 -0.55 21.10
N HIS A 173 0.83 -0.80 21.67
CA HIS A 173 0.97 -1.18 23.07
C HIS A 173 0.48 -0.08 24.01
N TYR A 174 0.90 1.17 23.79
CA TYR A 174 0.47 2.34 24.56
C TYR A 174 -1.06 2.46 24.64
N PHE A 175 -1.74 2.41 23.49
CA PHE A 175 -3.21 2.51 23.43
C PHE A 175 -3.93 1.29 24.01
N ARG A 176 -3.28 0.11 24.05
CA ARG A 176 -3.84 -1.05 24.75
C ARG A 176 -3.70 -0.93 26.26
N MET A 177 -2.58 -0.42 26.76
CA MET A 177 -2.28 -0.30 28.18
C MET A 177 -3.08 0.82 28.87
N ARG A 178 -3.39 1.91 28.17
CA ARG A 178 -4.28 2.97 28.67
C ARG A 178 -5.68 2.51 29.07
N ARG A 179 -6.07 1.28 28.71
CA ARG A 179 -7.33 0.65 29.09
C ARG A 179 -7.30 -0.02 30.48
N VAL A 180 -6.12 -0.25 31.05
CA VAL A 180 -5.96 -0.98 32.33
C VAL A 180 -5.83 -0.02 33.53
N GLY A 181 -6.09 1.27 33.32
CA GLY A 181 -6.05 2.32 34.35
C GLY A 181 -7.41 2.98 34.55
#